data_AF-A0A1Z9U283-F1
#
_entry.id   AF-A0A1Z9U283-F1
#
_cell.length_a   1.000
_cell.length_b   1.000
_cell.length_c   1.000
_cell.angle_alpha   90.00
_cell.angle_beta   90.00
_cell.angle_gamma   90.00
#
_symmetry.space_group_name_H-M   'P 1'
#
loop_
_entity.id
_entity.type
_entity.pdbx_description
1 polymer ?
#
loop_
_entity_poly.entity_id
_entity_poly.type
_entity_poly.pdbx_seq_one_letter_code
_entity_poly.pdbx_strand_id
1 'polypeptide(L)'
;MQLTDKQSLLSELHQARLDRLKEICAEHGLSRNGSVEVLRGRLIADLVLDEWDFSPEGIDSILNNDIGQVLAVFGVKKSGSIRERRQRLFLHLNHDAKQLTPEKLDTLSRDQLHELCSKLDLPRSGAKQALLMRVAGVLTSQSGSWGVIKKSLRRPRGEPKRINIPSPTDDYDSIASQVSAPVTEQVAQPSPVHTQEIEIMEDVEDVSEVEIIDIAPRSIVEPLPVAPVVELTESVIEIEGRTAEIDALCRDYLLVGSISDSEDVNAFISSLSSHGLPVNDSNAADFVKARLISLDAMARAEKEALHSMPNSWREREALRGFEEARNILREVLPEIITSTDGDMVKARMAFEEKARELNLDLRLPSVSGRLHALFDLQISLDEEIAASDPKTARRTRVIRLLQHGSIHLQAGERRTLDRLERNIDGFEQLVEAILQKSEGSYGDTQQTLVIRFLEKKGYDVNNSELRPRVVAAAGVIGAELGHISPSEIPRIAPGIKVSDTEVDSIISDLKRLAQQFKAVSDEPVADEEMELAESVADAADRVSSVRSRIDGVDDLLARLNISNN
;
A
#
# COMPACT_ATOMS: atom_id res chain seq x y z
N MET A 1 45.11 -10.04 5.31
CA MET A 1 45.54 -8.65 5.59
C MET A 1 45.16 -8.30 7.02
N GLN A 2 45.95 -7.54 7.78
CA GLN A 2 45.52 -7.11 9.12
C GLN A 2 44.37 -6.09 9.00
N LEU A 3 43.44 -6.02 9.97
CA LEU A 3 42.26 -5.13 9.96
C LEU A 3 42.61 -3.65 9.73
N THR A 4 43.74 -3.21 10.27
CA THR A 4 44.29 -1.85 10.05
C THR A 4 44.71 -1.59 8.61
N ASP A 5 45.21 -2.61 7.91
CA ASP A 5 45.59 -2.51 6.49
C ASP A 5 44.34 -2.50 5.59
N LYS A 6 43.28 -3.25 5.96
CA LYS A 6 42.01 -3.23 5.21
C LYS A 6 41.35 -1.84 5.30
N GLN A 7 41.43 -1.18 6.45
CA GLN A 7 40.88 0.18 6.64
C GLN A 7 41.65 1.26 5.87
N SER A 8 42.98 1.20 5.83
CA SER A 8 43.79 2.14 5.04
C SER A 8 43.52 1.94 3.54
N LEU A 9 43.48 0.70 3.08
CA LEU A 9 43.15 0.36 1.69
C LEU A 9 41.74 0.83 1.31
N LEU A 10 40.74 0.62 2.17
CA LEU A 10 39.38 1.12 1.93
C LEU A 10 39.34 2.64 1.78
N SER A 11 40.09 3.37 2.59
CA SER A 11 40.16 4.83 2.49
C SER A 11 40.84 5.29 1.19
N GLU A 12 41.87 4.57 0.73
CA GLU A 12 42.53 4.82 -0.57
C GLU A 12 41.56 4.57 -1.73
N LEU A 13 40.86 3.44 -1.72
CA LEU A 13 39.89 3.06 -2.76
C LEU A 13 38.74 4.07 -2.89
N HIS A 14 38.23 4.61 -1.77
CA HIS A 14 37.17 5.62 -1.79
C HIS A 14 37.61 6.94 -2.45
N GLN A 15 38.88 7.31 -2.33
CA GLN A 15 39.42 8.60 -2.79
C GLN A 15 40.14 8.51 -4.15
N ALA A 16 40.62 7.33 -4.53
CA ALA A 16 41.43 7.09 -5.72
C ALA A 16 40.72 7.52 -7.02
N ARG A 17 41.51 8.05 -7.97
CA ARG A 17 41.07 8.40 -9.33
C ARG A 17 41.09 7.16 -10.24
N LEU A 18 40.47 7.27 -11.43
CA LEU A 18 40.32 6.16 -12.36
C LEU A 18 41.65 5.46 -12.71
N ASP A 19 42.71 6.24 -12.95
CA ASP A 19 44.02 5.69 -13.35
C ASP A 19 44.64 4.87 -12.22
N ARG A 20 44.61 5.41 -11.00
CA ARG A 20 45.06 4.71 -9.79
C ARG A 20 44.26 3.43 -9.52
N LEU A 21 42.94 3.45 -9.71
CA LEU A 21 42.12 2.24 -9.56
C LEU A 21 42.47 1.17 -10.60
N LYS A 22 42.80 1.57 -11.84
CA LYS A 22 43.23 0.63 -12.89
C LYS A 22 44.60 0.03 -12.63
N GLU A 23 45.51 0.79 -12.03
CA GLU A 23 46.80 0.29 -11.54
C GLU A 23 46.60 -0.77 -10.47
N ILE A 24 45.78 -0.49 -9.44
CA ILE A 24 45.47 -1.45 -8.37
C ILE A 24 44.78 -2.70 -8.96
N CYS A 25 43.85 -2.55 -9.91
CA CYS A 25 43.28 -3.70 -10.62
C CYS A 25 44.35 -4.52 -11.34
N ALA A 26 45.35 -3.88 -11.97
CA ALA A 26 46.41 -4.59 -12.69
C ALA A 26 47.36 -5.34 -11.74
N GLU A 27 47.67 -4.75 -10.58
CA GLU A 27 48.48 -5.36 -9.53
C GLU A 27 47.81 -6.62 -8.95
N HIS A 28 46.49 -6.59 -8.80
CA HIS A 28 45.70 -7.70 -8.25
C HIS A 28 45.09 -8.65 -9.32
N GLY A 29 45.39 -8.46 -10.60
CA GLY A 29 44.93 -9.34 -11.69
C GLY A 29 43.43 -9.22 -12.01
N LEU A 30 42.78 -8.12 -11.65
CA LEU A 30 41.35 -7.87 -11.84
C LEU A 30 41.04 -7.14 -13.16
N SER A 31 39.81 -7.31 -13.66
CA SER A 31 39.37 -6.66 -14.90
C SER A 31 39.35 -5.13 -14.76
N ARG A 32 39.95 -4.45 -15.73
CA ARG A 32 40.05 -2.97 -15.82
C ARG A 32 38.83 -2.30 -16.47
N ASN A 33 37.79 -3.09 -16.76
CA ASN A 33 36.61 -2.63 -17.47
C ASN A 33 35.55 -2.08 -16.50
N GLY A 34 35.04 -0.88 -16.80
CA GLY A 34 33.96 -0.23 -16.05
C GLY A 34 34.23 1.26 -15.79
N SER A 35 33.22 1.94 -15.27
CA SER A 35 33.36 3.28 -14.71
C SER A 35 34.10 3.25 -13.37
N VAL A 36 34.46 4.44 -12.85
CA VAL A 36 35.18 4.60 -11.57
C VAL A 36 34.49 3.82 -10.43
N GLU A 37 33.17 3.92 -10.32
CA GLU A 37 32.43 3.32 -9.21
C GLU A 37 32.29 1.80 -9.35
N VAL A 38 32.20 1.28 -10.58
CA VAL A 38 32.22 -0.17 -10.84
C VAL A 38 33.57 -0.78 -10.48
N LEU A 39 34.67 -0.11 -10.81
CA LEU A 39 36.01 -0.56 -10.41
C LEU A 39 36.21 -0.50 -8.90
N ARG A 40 35.70 0.56 -8.23
CA ARG A 40 35.73 0.64 -6.77
C ARG A 40 34.91 -0.46 -6.11
N GLY A 41 33.67 -0.69 -6.55
CA GLY A 41 32.82 -1.75 -6.03
C GLY A 41 33.51 -3.11 -6.14
N ARG A 42 34.11 -3.41 -7.30
CA ARG A 42 34.88 -4.64 -7.51
C ARG A 42 36.09 -4.76 -6.59
N LEU A 43 36.91 -3.70 -6.48
CA LEU A 43 38.09 -3.70 -5.62
C LEU A 43 37.74 -3.82 -4.12
N ILE A 44 36.64 -3.18 -3.69
CA ILE A 44 36.17 -3.28 -2.30
C ILE A 44 35.64 -4.69 -2.03
N ALA A 45 34.90 -5.29 -2.98
CA ALA A 45 34.42 -6.66 -2.87
C ALA A 45 35.60 -7.66 -2.76
N ASP A 46 36.59 -7.58 -3.65
CA ASP A 46 37.65 -8.58 -3.73
C ASP A 46 38.80 -8.37 -2.71
N LEU A 47 39.09 -7.13 -2.30
CA LEU A 47 40.26 -6.83 -1.45
C LEU A 47 39.91 -6.48 -0.01
N VAL A 48 38.69 -5.97 0.25
CA VAL A 48 38.27 -5.54 1.59
C VAL A 48 37.25 -6.51 2.19
N LEU A 49 36.31 -6.99 1.38
CA LEU A 49 35.26 -7.94 1.76
C LEU A 49 35.50 -9.31 1.12
N ASP A 50 36.76 -9.76 1.13
CA ASP A 50 37.24 -11.03 0.58
C ASP A 50 36.56 -12.28 1.19
N GLU A 51 35.99 -12.15 2.38
CA GLU A 51 35.27 -13.21 3.10
C GLU A 51 33.79 -13.35 2.70
N TRP A 52 33.22 -12.38 1.98
CA TRP A 52 31.79 -12.33 1.66
C TRP A 52 31.49 -12.91 0.27
N ASP A 53 30.49 -13.78 0.17
CA ASP A 53 29.98 -14.21 -1.14
C ASP A 53 28.98 -13.18 -1.71
N PHE A 54 29.41 -12.49 -2.76
CA PHE A 54 28.60 -11.53 -3.51
C PHE A 54 27.93 -12.13 -4.75
N SER A 55 27.89 -13.46 -4.88
CA SER A 55 27.06 -14.13 -5.87
C SER A 55 25.57 -13.78 -5.67
N PRO A 56 24.72 -13.89 -6.70
CA PRO A 56 23.28 -13.61 -6.55
C PRO A 56 22.62 -14.42 -5.43
N GLU A 57 23.07 -15.66 -5.21
CA GLU A 57 22.58 -16.56 -4.14
C GLU A 57 23.20 -16.16 -2.79
N GLY A 58 24.48 -15.77 -2.77
CA GLY A 58 25.17 -15.27 -1.59
C GLY A 58 24.50 -14.01 -1.02
N ILE A 59 24.12 -13.05 -1.87
CA ILE A 59 23.42 -11.82 -1.46
C ILE A 59 22.10 -12.12 -0.73
N ASP A 60 21.39 -13.18 -1.13
CA ASP A 60 20.13 -13.61 -0.49
C ASP A 60 20.35 -14.31 0.86
N SER A 61 21.54 -14.88 1.10
CA SER A 61 21.91 -15.47 2.39
C SER A 61 22.41 -14.47 3.45
N ILE A 62 22.73 -13.22 3.07
CA ILE A 62 23.24 -12.22 4.01
C ILE A 62 22.15 -11.82 5.03
N LEU A 63 22.51 -11.86 6.31
CA LEU A 63 21.67 -11.46 7.45
C LEU A 63 21.35 -9.95 7.44
N ASN A 64 20.25 -9.61 8.11
CA ASN A 64 19.71 -8.24 8.14
C ASN A 64 20.67 -7.22 8.79
N ASN A 65 21.39 -7.63 9.84
CA ASN A 65 22.34 -6.77 10.55
C ASN A 65 23.59 -6.51 9.71
N ASP A 66 24.02 -7.51 8.94
CA ASP A 66 25.28 -7.47 8.21
C ASP A 66 25.16 -6.76 6.87
N ILE A 67 24.05 -6.92 6.15
CA ILE A 67 23.85 -6.25 4.85
C ILE A 67 23.90 -4.71 5.00
N GLY A 68 23.46 -4.18 6.14
CA GLY A 68 23.55 -2.75 6.45
C GLY A 68 25.00 -2.29 6.66
N GLN A 69 25.84 -3.13 7.25
CA GLN A 69 27.27 -2.86 7.48
C GLN A 69 28.06 -2.99 6.17
N VAL A 70 27.79 -4.03 5.38
CA VAL A 70 28.36 -4.24 4.03
C VAL A 70 28.07 -3.03 3.13
N LEU A 71 26.81 -2.57 3.07
CA LEU A 71 26.45 -1.35 2.32
C LEU A 71 27.17 -0.09 2.82
N ALA A 72 27.48 -0.01 4.11
CA ALA A 72 28.24 1.11 4.67
C ALA A 72 29.71 1.08 4.22
N VAL A 73 30.33 -0.09 4.09
CA VAL A 73 31.70 -0.27 3.56
C VAL A 73 31.79 0.17 2.10
N PHE A 74 30.80 -0.20 1.27
CA PHE A 74 30.68 0.32 -0.10
C PHE A 74 30.38 1.83 -0.15
N GLY A 75 30.01 2.44 0.98
CA GLY A 75 29.71 3.86 1.07
C GLY A 75 28.36 4.25 0.44
N VAL A 76 27.44 3.28 0.40
CA VAL A 76 26.10 3.37 -0.19
C VAL A 76 25.04 3.56 0.93
N LYS A 77 23.77 3.84 0.59
CA LYS A 77 22.70 4.05 1.58
C LYS A 77 22.39 2.74 2.33
N LYS A 78 22.48 2.76 3.68
CA LYS A 78 22.26 1.60 4.56
C LYS A 78 20.83 1.43 5.09
N SER A 79 19.93 2.38 4.82
CA SER A 79 18.54 2.35 5.29
C SER A 79 17.62 1.72 4.25
N GLY A 80 16.53 1.10 4.69
CA GLY A 80 15.52 0.47 3.82
C GLY A 80 15.21 -0.96 4.26
N SER A 81 14.16 -1.54 3.69
CA SER A 81 13.80 -2.94 3.94
C SER A 81 14.95 -3.89 3.52
N ILE A 82 14.97 -5.11 4.05
CA ILE A 82 16.00 -6.10 3.68
C ILE A 82 16.02 -6.34 2.16
N ARG A 83 14.84 -6.40 1.53
CA ARG A 83 14.67 -6.52 0.08
C ARG A 83 15.27 -5.33 -0.68
N GLU A 84 14.99 -4.10 -0.26
CA GLU A 84 15.58 -2.91 -0.87
C GLU A 84 17.10 -2.86 -0.71
N ARG A 85 17.62 -3.32 0.42
CA ARG A 85 19.07 -3.39 0.67
C ARG A 85 19.75 -4.43 -0.22
N ARG A 86 19.14 -5.61 -0.42
CA ARG A 86 19.62 -6.65 -1.34
C ARG A 86 19.61 -6.17 -2.79
N GLN A 87 18.50 -5.59 -3.24
CA GLN A 87 18.40 -4.99 -4.57
C GLN A 87 19.49 -3.93 -4.80
N ARG A 88 19.72 -3.06 -3.80
CA ARG A 88 20.74 -2.01 -3.87
C ARG A 88 22.16 -2.57 -3.95
N LEU A 89 22.47 -3.58 -3.14
CA LEU A 89 23.78 -4.26 -3.15
C LEU A 89 24.01 -4.93 -4.51
N PHE A 90 23.02 -5.69 -4.98
CA PHE A 90 23.05 -6.36 -6.28
C PHE A 90 23.29 -5.37 -7.44
N LEU A 91 22.53 -4.27 -7.47
CA LEU A 91 22.67 -3.23 -8.50
C LEU A 91 24.04 -2.55 -8.44
N HIS A 92 24.56 -2.27 -7.24
CA HIS A 92 25.85 -1.60 -7.07
C HIS A 92 27.04 -2.44 -7.55
N LEU A 93 26.97 -3.76 -7.40
CA LEU A 93 28.05 -4.67 -7.78
C LEU A 93 28.01 -5.06 -9.26
N ASN A 94 26.80 -5.27 -9.81
CA ASN A 94 26.64 -5.88 -11.13
C ASN A 94 26.32 -4.90 -12.25
N HIS A 95 25.86 -3.68 -11.92
CA HIS A 95 25.40 -2.72 -12.91
C HIS A 95 26.03 -1.33 -12.75
N ASP A 96 26.13 -0.60 -13.86
CA ASP A 96 26.54 0.80 -13.86
C ASP A 96 25.30 1.70 -13.84
N ALA A 97 25.21 2.58 -12.83
CA ALA A 97 24.12 3.54 -12.68
C ALA A 97 23.95 4.49 -13.88
N LYS A 98 24.98 4.67 -14.72
CA LYS A 98 24.89 5.49 -15.95
C LYS A 98 24.36 4.70 -17.16
N GLN A 99 24.45 3.38 -17.13
CA GLN A 99 24.04 2.51 -18.22
C GLN A 99 22.63 1.94 -17.99
N LEU A 100 22.32 1.54 -16.76
CA LEU A 100 21.02 0.99 -16.39
C LEU A 100 20.09 2.12 -15.90
N THR A 101 19.61 2.93 -16.85
CA THR A 101 18.62 3.98 -16.61
C THR A 101 17.24 3.54 -17.11
N PRO A 102 16.13 4.05 -16.53
CA PRO A 102 14.77 3.67 -16.94
C PRO A 102 14.53 3.90 -18.44
N GLU A 103 15.12 4.94 -19.03
CA GLU A 103 15.05 5.25 -20.46
C GLU A 103 15.70 4.20 -21.36
N LYS A 104 16.76 3.54 -20.87
CA LYS A 104 17.52 2.53 -21.64
C LYS A 104 16.95 1.13 -21.48
N LEU A 105 16.00 0.91 -20.56
CA LEU A 105 15.39 -0.40 -20.33
C LEU A 105 14.59 -0.92 -21.53
N ASP A 106 14.07 -0.05 -22.39
CA ASP A 106 13.31 -0.50 -23.56
C ASP A 106 14.19 -1.23 -24.61
N THR A 107 15.49 -0.91 -24.62
CA THR A 107 16.48 -1.59 -25.48
C THR A 107 16.78 -3.02 -25.05
N LEU A 108 16.41 -3.42 -23.83
CA LEU A 108 16.66 -4.77 -23.31
C LEU A 108 15.64 -5.78 -23.88
N SER A 109 16.10 -7.01 -24.06
CA SER A 109 15.23 -8.12 -24.46
C SER A 109 14.31 -8.55 -23.31
N ARG A 110 13.24 -9.28 -23.64
CA ARG A 110 12.34 -9.83 -22.63
C ARG A 110 13.09 -10.76 -21.66
N ASP A 111 14.01 -11.56 -22.16
CA ASP A 111 14.74 -12.55 -21.35
C ASP A 111 15.74 -11.87 -20.41
N GLN A 112 16.38 -10.77 -20.85
CA GLN A 112 17.21 -9.93 -19.97
C GLN A 112 16.38 -9.28 -18.86
N LEU A 113 15.16 -8.81 -19.17
CA LEU A 113 14.25 -8.28 -18.16
C LEU A 113 13.77 -9.37 -17.18
N HIS A 114 13.54 -10.60 -17.65
CA HIS A 114 13.24 -11.74 -16.78
C HIS A 114 14.39 -12.06 -15.83
N GLU A 115 15.63 -12.03 -16.32
CA GLU A 115 16.82 -12.25 -15.49
C GLU A 115 16.98 -11.16 -14.43
N LEU A 116 16.74 -9.89 -14.80
CA LEU A 116 16.74 -8.78 -13.84
C LEU A 116 15.61 -8.92 -12.81
N CYS A 117 14.40 -9.28 -13.23
CA CYS A 117 13.30 -9.55 -12.29
C CYS A 117 13.63 -10.71 -11.35
N SER A 118 14.32 -11.75 -11.84
CA SER A 118 14.77 -12.87 -11.03
C SER A 118 15.74 -12.44 -9.92
N LYS A 119 16.73 -11.61 -10.27
CA LYS A 119 17.79 -11.19 -9.33
C LYS A 119 17.37 -10.05 -8.41
N LEU A 120 16.35 -9.27 -8.78
CA LEU A 120 15.77 -8.22 -7.95
C LEU A 120 14.61 -8.73 -7.08
N ASP A 121 14.37 -10.04 -7.05
CA ASP A 121 13.26 -10.67 -6.34
C ASP A 121 11.90 -10.04 -6.70
N LEU A 122 11.63 -9.91 -8.00
CA LEU A 122 10.39 -9.36 -8.57
C LEU A 122 9.58 -10.47 -9.26
N PRO A 123 8.24 -10.35 -9.32
CA PRO A 123 7.41 -11.32 -10.02
C PRO A 123 7.80 -11.39 -11.51
N ARG A 124 8.01 -12.61 -12.00
CA ARG A 124 8.50 -12.91 -13.37
C ARG A 124 7.38 -13.04 -14.41
N SER A 125 6.12 -12.91 -14.01
CA SER A 125 4.94 -13.10 -14.88
C SER A 125 4.54 -11.80 -15.59
N GLY A 126 4.20 -11.89 -16.87
CA GLY A 126 3.62 -10.77 -17.64
C GLY A 126 4.30 -10.50 -19.00
N ALA A 127 3.77 -9.50 -19.72
CA ALA A 127 4.32 -9.02 -20.98
C ALA A 127 5.65 -8.23 -20.77
N LYS A 128 6.44 -8.04 -21.83
CA LYS A 128 7.72 -7.27 -21.79
C LYS A 128 7.55 -5.92 -21.08
N GLN A 129 6.47 -5.19 -21.39
CA GLN A 129 6.18 -3.90 -20.79
C GLN A 129 5.90 -3.97 -19.28
N ALA A 130 5.24 -5.03 -18.80
CA ALA A 130 5.00 -5.22 -17.38
C ALA A 130 6.30 -5.50 -16.59
N LEU A 131 7.21 -6.30 -17.17
CA LEU A 131 8.53 -6.54 -16.60
C LEU A 131 9.38 -5.26 -16.59
N LEU A 132 9.34 -4.51 -17.70
CA LEU A 132 10.02 -3.23 -17.85
C LEU A 132 9.56 -2.24 -16.77
N MET A 133 8.24 -2.05 -16.59
CA MET A 133 7.69 -1.13 -15.60
C MET A 133 8.10 -1.48 -14.16
N ARG A 134 8.16 -2.78 -13.82
CA ARG A 134 8.59 -3.22 -12.49
C ARG A 134 10.08 -2.94 -12.24
N VAL A 135 10.94 -3.27 -13.21
CA VAL A 135 12.37 -2.99 -13.12
C VAL A 135 12.60 -1.47 -13.08
N ALA A 136 11.89 -0.71 -13.92
CA ALA A 136 11.92 0.76 -13.89
C ALA A 136 11.52 1.30 -12.52
N GLY A 137 10.48 0.75 -11.89
CA GLY A 137 10.04 1.11 -10.54
C GLY A 137 11.11 0.89 -9.46
N VAL A 138 11.87 -0.21 -9.55
CA VAL A 138 13.00 -0.45 -8.63
C VAL A 138 14.14 0.53 -8.89
N LEU A 139 14.46 0.82 -10.15
CA LEU A 139 15.51 1.78 -10.49
C LEU A 139 15.16 3.21 -10.07
N THR A 140 13.89 3.61 -10.17
CA THR A 140 13.42 4.92 -9.72
C THR A 140 13.40 5.02 -8.19
N SER A 141 12.93 3.99 -7.48
CA SER A 141 12.94 3.97 -6.01
C SER A 141 14.36 3.99 -5.44
N GLN A 142 15.29 3.33 -6.13
CA GLN A 142 16.70 3.29 -5.74
C GLN A 142 17.52 4.44 -6.37
N SER A 143 16.90 5.37 -7.09
CA SER A 143 17.62 6.47 -7.73
C SER A 143 18.49 7.25 -6.73
N GLY A 144 19.75 7.48 -7.07
CA GLY A 144 20.73 8.13 -6.19
C GLY A 144 21.12 7.35 -4.92
N SER A 145 20.56 6.16 -4.69
CA SER A 145 20.82 5.33 -3.52
C SER A 145 21.81 4.20 -3.77
N TRP A 146 22.20 3.92 -5.02
CA TRP A 146 23.25 2.97 -5.43
C TRP A 146 24.15 3.58 -6.51
N GLY A 147 25.31 2.98 -6.75
CA GLY A 147 26.24 3.39 -7.81
C GLY A 147 27.00 4.69 -7.56
N VAL A 148 26.71 5.43 -6.48
CA VAL A 148 27.45 6.63 -6.07
C VAL A 148 27.85 6.52 -4.61
N ILE A 149 29.16 6.51 -4.35
CA ILE A 149 29.72 6.56 -3.00
C ILE A 149 29.48 7.94 -2.38
N LYS A 150 29.10 7.98 -1.10
CA LYS A 150 28.88 9.22 -0.34
C LYS A 150 30.04 10.22 -0.49
N LYS A 151 29.71 11.48 -0.78
CA LYS A 151 30.67 12.58 -0.95
C LYS A 151 31.62 12.73 0.25
N SER A 152 31.12 12.48 1.47
CA SER A 152 31.90 12.52 2.71
C SER A 152 33.02 11.49 2.79
N LEU A 153 32.89 10.35 2.09
CA LEU A 153 33.91 9.31 2.04
C LEU A 153 34.92 9.60 0.91
N ARG A 154 34.45 10.19 -0.19
CA ARG A 154 35.31 10.60 -1.32
C ARG A 154 36.14 11.85 -1.02
N ARG A 155 35.63 12.75 -0.17
CA ARG A 155 36.27 13.99 0.27
C ARG A 155 35.99 14.19 1.76
N PRO A 156 36.72 13.53 2.66
CA PRO A 156 36.53 13.72 4.09
C PRO A 156 36.88 15.16 4.48
N ARG A 157 35.99 15.83 5.23
CA ARG A 157 36.29 17.06 5.95
C ARG A 157 36.82 16.65 7.33
N GLY A 158 38.13 16.47 7.47
CA GLY A 158 38.80 15.99 8.69
C GLY A 158 39.39 14.58 8.57
N GLU A 159 39.76 13.96 9.70
CA GLU A 159 40.29 12.59 9.72
C GLU A 159 39.28 11.57 9.16
N PRO A 160 39.72 10.55 8.40
CA PRO A 160 38.84 9.57 7.78
C PRO A 160 38.09 8.78 8.85
N LYS A 161 36.75 8.78 8.79
CA LYS A 161 35.90 7.95 9.66
C LYS A 161 36.24 6.47 9.47
N ARG A 162 36.70 5.81 10.54
CA ARG A 162 36.93 4.36 10.54
C ARG A 162 35.60 3.64 10.38
N ILE A 163 35.41 2.97 9.26
CA ILE A 163 34.25 2.13 9.00
C ILE A 163 34.55 0.76 9.60
N ASN A 164 33.60 0.20 10.36
CA ASN A 164 33.72 -1.17 10.84
C ASN A 164 33.56 -2.12 9.64
N ILE A 165 34.53 -3.00 9.42
CA ILE A 165 34.50 -3.98 8.34
C ILE A 165 33.90 -5.26 8.94
N PRO A 166 32.68 -5.67 8.55
CA PRO A 166 32.06 -6.87 9.09
C PRO A 166 32.75 -8.12 8.52
N SER A 167 32.95 -9.14 9.36
CA SER A 167 33.25 -10.50 8.93
C SER A 167 31.97 -11.34 8.99
N PRO A 168 31.79 -12.36 8.12
CA PRO A 168 30.67 -13.28 8.20
C PRO A 168 30.67 -13.96 9.58
N THR A 169 29.57 -13.86 10.32
CA THR A 169 29.46 -14.50 11.64
C THR A 169 29.00 -15.95 11.44
N ASP A 170 29.87 -16.92 11.71
CA ASP A 170 29.53 -18.35 11.76
C ASP A 170 29.04 -18.71 13.18
N ASP A 171 27.88 -18.24 13.64
CA ASP A 171 27.34 -18.72 14.92
C ASP A 171 25.81 -18.81 14.91
N TYR A 172 25.31 -20.05 14.84
CA TYR A 172 23.91 -20.44 15.05
C TYR A 172 23.60 -20.82 16.51
N ASP A 173 24.54 -20.67 17.45
CA ASP A 173 24.35 -21.09 18.84
C ASP A 173 24.97 -20.10 19.82
N SER A 174 24.19 -19.21 20.43
CA SER A 174 24.48 -18.56 21.74
C SER A 174 23.37 -17.60 22.20
N ILE A 175 22.14 -18.09 22.40
CA ILE A 175 21.07 -17.32 23.10
C ILE A 175 20.89 -17.79 24.56
N ALA A 176 21.58 -18.85 25.01
CA ALA A 176 21.22 -19.55 26.24
C ALA A 176 21.96 -19.15 27.53
N SER A 177 22.72 -18.05 27.62
CA SER A 177 23.45 -17.74 28.86
C SER A 177 23.67 -16.25 29.08
N GLN A 178 22.63 -15.53 29.53
CA GLN A 178 22.77 -14.35 30.39
C GLN A 178 21.41 -13.88 30.95
N VAL A 179 20.73 -14.75 31.70
CA VAL A 179 19.70 -14.35 32.68
C VAL A 179 20.22 -14.70 34.06
N SER A 180 20.83 -13.74 34.75
CA SER A 180 21.05 -13.77 36.21
C SER A 180 21.63 -12.43 36.69
N ALA A 181 20.78 -11.48 37.07
CA ALA A 181 20.83 -10.76 38.37
C ALA A 181 19.96 -9.48 38.35
N PRO A 182 19.20 -9.18 39.42
CA PRO A 182 18.27 -8.06 39.48
C PRO A 182 18.96 -6.78 40.00
N VAL A 183 18.51 -5.60 39.57
CA VAL A 183 18.85 -4.33 40.21
C VAL A 183 17.59 -3.56 40.57
N THR A 184 17.58 -3.18 41.84
CA THR A 184 16.54 -2.60 42.68
C THR A 184 16.16 -1.17 42.31
N GLU A 185 14.87 -0.84 42.49
CA GLU A 185 14.29 0.51 42.51
C GLU A 185 15.03 1.49 43.43
N GLN A 186 15.29 2.72 42.95
CA GLN A 186 15.24 3.91 43.79
C GLN A 186 14.65 5.12 43.05
N VAL A 187 13.69 5.73 43.75
CA VAL A 187 12.88 6.90 43.40
C VAL A 187 13.64 8.19 43.73
N ALA A 188 13.59 9.20 42.86
CA ALA A 188 13.78 10.60 43.25
C ALA A 188 13.00 11.58 42.34
N GLN A 189 12.28 12.48 43.00
CA GLN A 189 11.37 13.52 42.48
C GLN A 189 12.09 14.79 41.95
N PRO A 190 11.37 15.72 41.27
CA PRO A 190 11.91 16.67 40.29
C PRO A 190 12.03 18.12 40.80
N SER A 191 12.81 18.97 40.10
CA SER A 191 12.81 20.46 40.16
C SER A 191 13.59 21.04 38.95
N PRO A 192 13.49 22.33 38.58
CA PRO A 192 12.46 22.91 37.74
C PRO A 192 13.02 23.58 36.46
N VAL A 193 12.07 23.95 35.58
CA VAL A 193 12.25 24.57 34.25
C VAL A 193 12.82 25.99 34.34
N HIS A 194 13.75 26.32 33.43
CA HIS A 194 14.07 27.71 33.08
C HIS A 194 14.06 27.89 31.56
N THR A 195 13.22 28.81 31.09
CA THR A 195 13.02 29.21 29.70
C THR A 195 13.93 30.39 29.40
N GLN A 196 14.70 30.36 28.31
CA GLN A 196 15.29 31.57 27.72
C GLN A 196 15.12 31.58 26.20
N GLU A 197 14.54 32.67 25.73
CA GLU A 197 14.38 33.09 24.34
C GLU A 197 15.74 33.30 23.67
N ILE A 198 15.85 33.00 22.37
CA ILE A 198 16.98 33.43 21.54
C ILE A 198 16.44 34.11 20.28
N GLU A 199 16.89 35.36 20.16
CA GLU A 199 16.73 36.34 19.10
C GLU A 199 17.17 35.86 17.71
N ILE A 200 16.44 36.34 16.70
CA ILE A 200 16.71 36.19 15.27
C ILE A 200 17.65 37.32 14.85
N MET A 201 18.70 37.01 14.08
CA MET A 201 19.46 38.02 13.36
C MET A 201 19.61 37.61 11.89
N GLU A 202 19.05 38.47 11.03
CA GLU A 202 19.23 38.51 9.59
C GLU A 202 20.68 38.88 9.26
N ASP A 203 21.23 38.28 8.20
CA ASP A 203 22.28 38.94 7.42
C ASP A 203 21.94 38.81 5.93
N VAL A 204 21.82 39.98 5.32
CA VAL A 204 21.59 40.25 3.90
C VAL A 204 22.96 40.51 3.28
N GLU A 205 23.30 39.83 2.19
CA GLU A 205 24.30 40.32 1.23
C GLU A 205 23.77 40.16 -0.20
N ASP A 206 23.44 41.30 -0.80
CA ASP A 206 23.22 41.51 -2.23
C ASP A 206 24.57 41.74 -2.93
N VAL A 207 24.84 40.99 -4.01
CA VAL A 207 25.53 41.55 -5.18
C VAL A 207 24.95 40.95 -6.46
N SER A 208 24.40 41.84 -7.27
CA SER A 208 23.89 41.68 -8.63
C SER A 208 24.98 41.38 -9.66
N GLU A 209 24.71 40.50 -10.63
CA GLU A 209 24.77 40.78 -12.09
C GLU A 209 24.25 39.59 -12.90
N VAL A 210 23.56 39.90 -13.99
CA VAL A 210 22.67 39.05 -14.79
C VAL A 210 23.40 38.57 -16.04
N GLU A 211 23.43 37.26 -16.32
CA GLU A 211 23.53 36.72 -17.68
C GLU A 211 22.45 35.64 -17.88
N ILE A 212 21.48 35.98 -18.73
CA ILE A 212 20.33 35.16 -19.11
C ILE A 212 20.81 34.13 -20.15
N ILE A 213 20.77 32.84 -19.79
CA ILE A 213 20.79 31.74 -20.76
C ILE A 213 19.40 31.10 -20.73
N ASP A 214 18.61 31.49 -21.72
CA ASP A 214 17.23 31.11 -21.93
C ASP A 214 17.16 29.77 -22.68
N ILE A 215 17.14 28.63 -21.96
CA ILE A 215 16.76 27.33 -22.53
C ILE A 215 15.96 26.55 -21.49
N ALA A 216 14.69 26.93 -21.31
CA ALA A 216 13.66 26.00 -20.84
C ALA A 216 12.89 25.49 -22.07
N PRO A 217 12.64 24.17 -22.23
CA PRO A 217 11.64 23.73 -23.19
C PRO A 217 10.31 24.32 -22.76
N ARG A 218 9.67 25.07 -23.66
CA ARG A 218 8.31 25.60 -23.46
C ARG A 218 7.42 24.45 -23.02
N SER A 219 6.95 24.47 -21.78
CA SER A 219 5.78 23.72 -21.39
C SER A 219 4.67 24.17 -22.32
N ILE A 220 4.10 23.22 -23.04
CA ILE A 220 2.85 23.45 -23.76
C ILE A 220 1.84 23.74 -22.66
N VAL A 221 1.50 25.02 -22.47
CA VAL A 221 0.38 25.43 -21.62
C VAL A 221 -0.86 24.92 -22.34
N GLU A 222 -1.38 23.79 -21.88
CA GLU A 222 -2.69 23.31 -22.27
C GLU A 222 -3.70 24.40 -21.90
N PRO A 223 -4.51 24.90 -22.86
CA PRO A 223 -5.43 25.99 -22.56
C PRO A 223 -6.47 25.52 -21.55
N LEU A 224 -6.47 26.12 -20.36
CA LEU A 224 -7.51 25.89 -19.36
C LEU A 224 -8.87 26.24 -19.98
N PRO A 225 -9.89 25.35 -19.89
CA PRO A 225 -11.21 25.64 -20.41
C PRO A 225 -11.80 26.85 -19.68
N VAL A 226 -12.17 27.88 -20.44
CA VAL A 226 -12.76 29.11 -19.91
C VAL A 226 -14.22 28.83 -19.54
N ALA A 227 -14.60 29.11 -18.30
CA ALA A 227 -15.97 28.95 -17.85
C ALA A 227 -16.92 29.85 -18.68
N PRO A 228 -18.02 29.31 -19.23
CA PRO A 228 -18.97 30.10 -20.00
C PRO A 228 -19.70 31.12 -19.12
N VAL A 229 -20.07 32.26 -19.71
CA VAL A 229 -20.82 33.32 -19.01
C VAL A 229 -22.29 32.91 -18.93
N VAL A 230 -22.82 32.79 -17.70
CA VAL A 230 -24.21 32.37 -17.47
C VAL A 230 -25.09 33.59 -17.23
N GLU A 231 -26.16 33.73 -18.00
CA GLU A 231 -27.24 34.70 -17.74
C GLU A 231 -28.35 34.06 -16.90
N LEU A 232 -28.94 34.83 -15.96
CA LEU A 232 -30.02 34.36 -15.09
C LEU A 232 -31.33 34.15 -15.88
N THR A 233 -31.64 32.91 -16.22
CA THR A 233 -32.91 32.48 -16.82
C THR A 233 -33.75 31.67 -15.83
N GLU A 234 -35.05 31.51 -16.09
CA GLU A 234 -35.96 30.71 -15.26
C GLU A 234 -35.49 29.25 -15.09
N SER A 235 -34.93 28.67 -16.16
CA SER A 235 -34.29 27.35 -16.15
C SER A 235 -33.02 27.28 -15.30
N VAL A 236 -32.21 28.34 -15.25
CA VAL A 236 -31.02 28.42 -14.38
C VAL A 236 -31.44 28.49 -12.91
N ILE A 237 -32.52 29.20 -12.57
CA ILE A 237 -33.03 29.30 -11.18
C ILE A 237 -33.53 27.95 -10.67
N GLU A 238 -34.21 27.16 -11.52
CA GLU A 238 -34.66 25.81 -11.16
C GLU A 238 -33.49 24.84 -10.94
N ILE A 239 -32.48 24.92 -11.80
CA ILE A 239 -31.23 24.13 -11.71
C ILE A 239 -30.41 24.56 -10.48
N GLU A 240 -30.37 25.85 -10.15
CA GLU A 240 -29.70 26.37 -8.96
C GLU A 240 -30.29 25.77 -7.67
N GLY A 241 -31.61 25.57 -7.64
CA GLY A 241 -32.31 24.89 -6.54
C GLY A 241 -31.95 23.41 -6.36
N ARG A 242 -31.38 22.75 -7.38
CA ARG A 242 -30.94 21.34 -7.38
C ARG A 242 -29.41 21.19 -7.49
N THR A 243 -28.66 22.22 -7.09
CA THR A 243 -27.20 22.26 -7.17
C THR A 243 -26.49 21.08 -6.52
N ALA A 244 -26.97 20.58 -5.37
CA ALA A 244 -26.37 19.42 -4.70
C ALA A 244 -26.46 18.13 -5.54
N GLU A 245 -27.56 17.93 -6.26
CA GLU A 245 -27.76 16.80 -7.16
C GLU A 245 -26.86 16.92 -8.40
N ILE A 246 -26.76 18.13 -8.96
CA ILE A 246 -25.89 18.42 -10.10
C ILE A 246 -24.42 18.23 -9.72
N ASP A 247 -23.99 18.71 -8.56
CA ASP A 247 -22.62 18.57 -8.08
C ASP A 247 -22.27 17.09 -7.85
N ALA A 248 -23.22 16.28 -7.37
CA ALA A 248 -23.04 14.83 -7.24
C ALA A 248 -22.85 14.16 -8.61
N LEU A 249 -23.70 14.47 -9.59
CA LEU A 249 -23.62 13.94 -10.95
C LEU A 249 -22.36 14.41 -11.68
N CYS A 250 -21.94 15.66 -11.47
CA CYS A 250 -20.68 16.19 -12.00
C CYS A 250 -19.47 15.44 -11.41
N ARG A 251 -19.47 15.15 -10.10
CA ARG A 251 -18.41 14.38 -9.46
C ARG A 251 -18.36 12.94 -9.98
N ASP A 252 -19.51 12.31 -10.21
CA ASP A 252 -19.60 10.97 -10.81
C ASP A 252 -19.04 10.96 -12.24
N TYR A 253 -19.40 11.95 -13.05
CA TYR A 253 -18.82 12.14 -14.38
C TYR A 253 -17.29 12.29 -14.32
N LEU A 254 -16.75 13.09 -13.39
CA LEU A 254 -15.30 13.31 -13.25
C LEU A 254 -14.51 12.06 -12.80
N LEU A 255 -15.16 10.99 -12.35
CA LEU A 255 -14.48 9.72 -12.05
C LEU A 255 -14.02 9.01 -13.33
N VAL A 256 -14.71 9.23 -14.46
CA VAL A 256 -14.50 8.49 -15.72
C VAL A 256 -14.22 9.42 -16.91
N GLY A 257 -14.95 10.53 -16.99
CA GLY A 257 -14.91 11.50 -18.08
C GLY A 257 -13.85 12.59 -17.91
N SER A 258 -13.58 13.31 -18.99
CA SER A 258 -12.59 14.40 -19.03
C SER A 258 -13.19 15.68 -19.62
N ILE A 259 -12.96 16.82 -18.97
CA ILE A 259 -13.48 18.12 -19.41
C ILE A 259 -12.87 18.59 -20.73
N SER A 260 -11.71 18.06 -21.12
CA SER A 260 -11.07 18.36 -22.40
C SER A 260 -11.84 17.79 -23.60
N ASP A 261 -12.69 16.77 -23.40
CA ASP A 261 -13.51 16.19 -24.44
C ASP A 261 -14.90 16.86 -24.49
N SER A 262 -15.07 17.76 -25.46
CA SER A 262 -16.32 18.47 -25.65
C SER A 262 -17.50 17.55 -26.05
N GLU A 263 -17.24 16.42 -26.70
CA GLU A 263 -18.30 15.48 -27.10
C GLU A 263 -18.84 14.74 -25.88
N ASP A 264 -17.93 14.27 -25.03
CA ASP A 264 -18.24 13.58 -23.78
C ASP A 264 -18.96 14.49 -22.76
N VAL A 265 -18.49 15.74 -22.60
CA VAL A 265 -19.15 16.74 -21.76
C VAL A 265 -20.58 17.04 -22.26
N ASN A 266 -20.79 17.16 -23.56
CA ASN A 266 -22.12 17.39 -24.12
C ASN A 266 -23.03 16.16 -23.97
N ALA A 267 -22.48 14.94 -24.04
CA ALA A 267 -23.22 13.71 -23.80
C ALA A 267 -23.70 13.61 -22.33
N PHE A 268 -22.83 13.95 -21.38
CA PHE A 268 -23.18 14.04 -19.95
C PHE A 268 -24.28 15.09 -19.70
N ILE A 269 -24.14 16.30 -20.24
CA ILE A 269 -25.14 17.36 -20.07
C ILE A 269 -26.49 16.93 -20.66
N SER A 270 -26.46 16.23 -21.80
CA SER A 270 -27.68 15.67 -22.41
C SER A 270 -28.32 14.59 -21.54
N SER A 271 -27.53 13.78 -20.81
CA SER A 271 -28.07 12.75 -19.92
C SER A 271 -28.78 13.34 -18.70
N LEU A 272 -28.42 14.55 -18.25
CA LEU A 272 -29.11 15.23 -17.14
C LEU A 272 -30.59 15.52 -17.42
N SER A 273 -30.99 15.63 -18.69
CA SER A 273 -32.41 15.75 -19.05
C SER A 273 -33.23 14.53 -18.62
N SER A 274 -32.64 13.34 -18.60
CA SER A 274 -33.29 12.10 -18.14
C SER A 274 -33.50 12.05 -16.62
N HIS A 275 -32.75 12.85 -15.87
CA HIS A 275 -32.91 13.08 -14.43
C HIS A 275 -33.92 14.20 -14.11
N GLY A 276 -34.64 14.69 -15.13
CA GLY A 276 -35.65 15.74 -14.98
C GLY A 276 -35.07 17.11 -14.70
N LEU A 277 -33.83 17.39 -15.12
CA LEU A 277 -33.23 18.72 -15.07
C LEU A 277 -33.50 19.46 -16.40
N PRO A 278 -33.91 20.74 -16.39
CA PRO A 278 -34.22 21.51 -17.59
C PRO A 278 -32.96 22.00 -18.30
N VAL A 279 -32.17 21.08 -18.88
CA VAL A 279 -30.87 21.37 -19.51
C VAL A 279 -30.96 21.58 -21.03
N ASN A 280 -32.17 21.75 -21.56
CA ASN A 280 -32.42 21.99 -23.00
C ASN A 280 -32.02 23.41 -23.44
N ASP A 281 -31.90 24.34 -22.50
CA ASP A 281 -31.50 25.71 -22.76
C ASP A 281 -29.96 25.84 -22.76
N SER A 282 -29.40 26.62 -23.68
CA SER A 282 -27.94 26.86 -23.74
C SER A 282 -27.39 27.39 -22.41
N ASN A 283 -28.10 28.33 -21.78
CA ASN A 283 -27.67 28.93 -20.51
C ASN A 283 -27.69 27.92 -19.35
N ALA A 284 -28.64 26.99 -19.34
CA ALA A 284 -28.71 25.91 -18.35
C ALA A 284 -27.55 24.90 -18.53
N ALA A 285 -27.26 24.53 -19.77
CA ALA A 285 -26.10 23.71 -20.12
C ALA A 285 -24.78 24.41 -19.75
N ASP A 286 -24.68 25.71 -20.01
CA ASP A 286 -23.51 26.52 -19.68
C ASP A 286 -23.34 26.68 -18.16
N PHE A 287 -24.42 26.76 -17.39
CA PHE A 287 -24.36 26.70 -15.92
C PHE A 287 -23.78 25.38 -15.42
N VAL A 288 -24.24 24.24 -15.95
CA VAL A 288 -23.68 22.92 -15.60
C VAL A 288 -22.21 22.82 -16.03
N LYS A 289 -21.83 23.33 -17.21
CA LYS A 289 -20.42 23.38 -17.65
C LYS A 289 -19.56 24.21 -16.71
N ALA A 290 -20.04 25.37 -16.28
CA ALA A 290 -19.32 26.23 -15.33
C ALA A 290 -19.14 25.53 -13.97
N ARG A 291 -20.18 24.83 -13.48
CA ARG A 291 -20.09 23.99 -12.27
C ARG A 291 -19.09 22.86 -12.43
N LEU A 292 -19.11 22.16 -13.56
CA LEU A 292 -18.20 21.05 -13.85
C LEU A 292 -16.74 21.51 -13.86
N ILE A 293 -16.43 22.63 -14.53
CA ILE A 293 -15.08 23.23 -14.56
C ILE A 293 -14.63 23.65 -13.16
N SER A 294 -15.52 24.25 -12.36
CA SER A 294 -15.26 24.65 -10.98
C SER A 294 -14.94 23.43 -10.10
N LEU A 295 -15.75 22.37 -10.20
CA LEU A 295 -15.58 21.14 -9.42
C LEU A 295 -14.30 20.38 -9.80
N ASP A 296 -13.92 20.35 -11.06
CA ASP A 296 -12.65 19.76 -11.48
C ASP A 296 -11.44 20.56 -11.01
N ALA A 297 -11.51 21.89 -11.06
CA ALA A 297 -10.46 22.73 -10.50
C ALA A 297 -10.31 22.49 -8.98
N MET A 298 -11.43 22.37 -8.26
CA MET A 298 -11.44 22.02 -6.84
C MET A 298 -10.86 20.61 -6.60
N ALA A 299 -11.31 19.60 -7.35
CA ALA A 299 -10.85 18.22 -7.21
C ALA A 299 -9.35 18.07 -7.50
N ARG A 300 -8.83 18.78 -8.52
CA ARG A 300 -7.39 18.84 -8.81
C ARG A 300 -6.61 19.51 -7.69
N ALA A 301 -7.10 20.64 -7.17
CA ALA A 301 -6.48 21.32 -6.05
C ALA A 301 -6.48 20.47 -4.77
N GLU A 302 -7.56 19.75 -4.48
CA GLU A 302 -7.64 18.81 -3.36
C GLU A 302 -6.65 17.66 -3.51
N LYS A 303 -6.55 17.07 -4.71
CA LYS A 303 -5.61 15.98 -5.00
C LYS A 303 -4.16 16.43 -4.91
N GLU A 304 -3.84 17.64 -5.38
CA GLU A 304 -2.51 18.23 -5.25
C GLU A 304 -2.17 18.51 -3.78
N ALA A 305 -3.14 19.08 -3.03
CA ALA A 305 -3.00 19.41 -1.62
C ALA A 305 -2.76 18.18 -0.71
N LEU A 306 -3.27 17.00 -1.10
CA LEU A 306 -2.98 15.75 -0.39
C LEU A 306 -1.48 15.38 -0.42
N HIS A 307 -0.77 15.76 -1.48
CA HIS A 307 0.63 15.37 -1.72
C HIS A 307 1.61 16.52 -1.48
N SER A 308 1.15 17.75 -1.38
CA SER A 308 1.97 18.92 -1.08
C SER A 308 2.12 19.18 0.42
N MET A 309 3.23 19.80 0.81
CA MET A 309 3.40 20.31 2.18
C MET A 309 2.50 21.53 2.41
N PRO A 310 2.11 21.82 3.66
CA PRO A 310 1.31 23.00 3.97
C PRO A 310 2.09 24.26 3.59
N ASN A 311 1.49 25.11 2.76
CA ASN A 311 2.15 26.30 2.21
C ASN A 311 1.87 27.55 3.06
N SER A 312 0.97 27.48 4.05
CA SER A 312 0.60 28.59 4.93
C SER A 312 0.43 28.16 6.40
N TRP A 313 0.68 29.07 7.35
CA TRP A 313 0.41 28.83 8.76
C TRP A 313 -1.07 28.50 9.02
N ARG A 314 -1.98 29.21 8.34
CA ARG A 314 -3.43 28.96 8.42
C ARG A 314 -3.77 27.54 7.98
N GLU A 315 -3.17 27.07 6.90
CA GLU A 315 -3.37 25.71 6.40
C GLU A 315 -2.81 24.67 7.36
N ARG A 316 -1.62 24.93 7.93
CA ARG A 316 -1.01 24.06 8.94
C ARG A 316 -1.85 23.96 10.22
N GLU A 317 -2.48 25.05 10.65
CA GLU A 317 -3.37 25.05 11.81
C GLU A 317 -4.68 24.30 11.51
N ALA A 318 -5.27 24.53 10.33
CA ALA A 318 -6.48 23.83 9.89
C ALA A 318 -6.26 22.31 9.77
N LEU A 319 -5.08 21.89 9.31
CA LEU A 319 -4.71 20.47 9.26
C LEU A 319 -4.53 19.86 10.66
N ARG A 320 -4.02 20.62 11.64
CA ARG A 320 -3.98 20.15 13.04
C ARG A 320 -5.38 19.96 13.59
N GLY A 321 -6.27 20.93 13.37
CA GLY A 321 -7.68 20.80 13.73
C GLY A 321 -8.36 19.60 13.06
N PHE A 322 -8.03 19.32 11.80
CA PHE A 322 -8.51 18.11 11.11
C PHE A 322 -8.02 16.81 11.78
N GLU A 323 -6.73 16.69 12.11
CA GLU A 323 -6.22 15.47 12.76
C GLU A 323 -6.81 15.27 14.16
N GLU A 324 -7.10 16.35 14.90
CA GLU A 324 -7.82 16.28 16.19
C GLU A 324 -9.26 15.80 16.01
N ALA A 325 -9.97 16.29 14.98
CA ALA A 325 -11.34 15.92 14.66
C ALA A 325 -11.48 14.55 13.96
N ARG A 326 -10.39 13.99 13.41
CA ARG A 326 -10.39 12.81 12.55
C ARG A 326 -11.03 11.58 13.20
N ASN A 327 -10.69 11.31 14.47
CA ASN A 327 -11.22 10.16 15.17
C ASN A 327 -12.74 10.28 15.40
N ILE A 328 -13.20 11.48 15.75
CA ILE A 328 -14.62 11.77 15.95
C ILE A 328 -15.39 11.57 14.64
N LEU A 329 -14.86 12.09 13.53
CA LEU A 329 -15.46 11.92 12.20
C LEU A 329 -15.55 10.44 11.81
N ARG A 330 -14.50 9.65 12.09
CA ARG A 330 -14.49 8.22 11.80
C ARG A 330 -15.52 7.43 12.62
N GLU A 331 -15.71 7.79 13.88
CA GLU A 331 -16.68 7.13 14.76
C GLU A 331 -18.14 7.42 14.38
N VAL A 332 -18.42 8.63 13.92
CA VAL A 332 -19.78 9.07 13.55
C VAL A 332 -20.20 8.61 12.16
N LEU A 333 -19.24 8.32 11.28
CA LEU A 333 -19.51 7.98 9.87
C LEU A 333 -20.45 6.77 9.66
N PRO A 334 -20.31 5.64 10.38
CA PRO A 334 -21.26 4.52 10.26
C PRO A 334 -22.71 4.88 10.64
N GLU A 335 -22.88 5.76 11.63
CA GLU A 335 -24.21 6.26 12.04
C GLU A 335 -24.83 7.14 10.95
N ILE A 336 -24.01 7.97 10.28
CA ILE A 336 -24.46 8.77 9.14
C ILE A 336 -24.89 7.89 7.97
N ILE A 337 -24.10 6.86 7.63
CA ILE A 337 -24.43 5.96 6.51
C ILE A 337 -25.73 5.20 6.79
N THR A 338 -25.89 4.68 8.01
CA THR A 338 -27.10 3.93 8.41
C THR A 338 -28.35 4.81 8.49
N SER A 339 -28.24 6.04 8.98
CA SER A 339 -29.37 6.98 9.05
C SER A 339 -29.87 7.46 7.69
N THR A 340 -29.07 7.29 6.64
CA THR A 340 -29.37 7.76 5.29
C THR A 340 -29.83 6.64 4.34
N ASP A 341 -30.08 5.44 4.87
CA ASP A 341 -30.62 4.29 4.12
C ASP A 341 -29.86 3.95 2.81
N GLY A 342 -28.55 4.24 2.76
CA GLY A 342 -27.69 3.95 1.60
C GLY A 342 -27.68 5.01 0.49
N ASP A 343 -28.31 6.17 0.67
CA ASP A 343 -28.14 7.30 -0.26
C ASP A 343 -26.78 7.99 -0.03
N MET A 344 -25.81 7.66 -0.88
CA MET A 344 -24.42 8.10 -0.74
C MET A 344 -24.25 9.62 -0.81
N VAL A 345 -25.11 10.31 -1.58
CA VAL A 345 -25.03 11.76 -1.75
C VAL A 345 -25.44 12.44 -0.45
N LYS A 346 -26.57 12.02 0.11
CA LYS A 346 -27.05 12.56 1.39
C LYS A 346 -26.11 12.20 2.55
N ALA A 347 -25.52 10.99 2.55
CA ALA A 347 -24.55 10.58 3.56
C ALA A 347 -23.28 11.45 3.51
N ARG A 348 -22.79 11.76 2.30
CA ARG A 348 -21.66 12.68 2.12
C ARG A 348 -21.99 14.11 2.57
N MET A 349 -23.18 14.61 2.26
CA MET A 349 -23.62 15.93 2.72
C MET A 349 -23.70 16.01 4.26
N ALA A 350 -24.28 14.99 4.90
CA ALA A 350 -24.35 14.91 6.36
C ALA A 350 -22.94 14.82 7.00
N PHE A 351 -22.00 14.14 6.34
CA PHE A 351 -20.62 14.05 6.77
C PHE A 351 -19.87 15.40 6.67
N GLU A 352 -20.07 16.14 5.57
CA GLU A 352 -19.57 17.51 5.44
C GLU A 352 -20.17 18.46 6.50
N GLU A 353 -21.47 18.35 6.76
CA GLU A 353 -22.15 19.14 7.80
C GLU A 353 -21.50 18.86 9.17
N LYS A 354 -21.24 17.59 9.48
CA LYS A 354 -20.56 17.21 10.72
C LYS A 354 -19.14 17.77 10.83
N ALA A 355 -18.40 17.83 9.73
CA ALA A 355 -17.09 18.46 9.69
C ALA A 355 -17.16 19.97 9.96
N ARG A 356 -18.20 20.66 9.46
CA ARG A 356 -18.43 22.09 9.75
C ARG A 356 -18.77 22.32 11.22
N GLU A 357 -19.55 21.44 11.85
CA GLU A 357 -19.82 21.50 13.30
C GLU A 357 -18.54 21.39 14.14
N LEU A 358 -17.54 20.64 13.66
CA LEU A 358 -16.22 20.50 14.29
C LEU A 358 -15.27 21.66 13.94
N ASN A 359 -15.78 22.75 13.36
CA ASN A 359 -15.03 23.95 12.95
C ASN A 359 -13.95 23.70 11.89
N LEU A 360 -14.10 22.68 11.04
CA LEU A 360 -13.19 22.44 9.93
C LEU A 360 -13.48 23.40 8.76
N ASP A 361 -12.44 24.06 8.24
CA ASP A 361 -12.56 24.98 7.10
C ASP A 361 -12.49 24.21 5.78
N LEU A 362 -13.65 23.75 5.29
CA LEU A 362 -13.77 23.02 4.01
C LEU A 362 -13.45 23.87 2.77
N ARG A 363 -13.22 25.19 2.94
CA ARG A 363 -12.74 26.04 1.83
C ARG A 363 -11.28 25.77 1.49
N LEU A 364 -10.53 25.16 2.40
CA LEU A 364 -9.14 24.78 2.17
C LEU A 364 -9.10 23.40 1.49
N PRO A 365 -8.55 23.30 0.26
CA PRO A 365 -8.48 22.02 -0.47
C PRO A 365 -7.78 20.91 0.32
N SER A 366 -6.78 21.27 1.13
CA SER A 366 -6.01 20.35 1.96
C SER A 366 -6.85 19.68 3.07
N VAL A 367 -7.90 20.36 3.55
CA VAL A 367 -8.83 19.81 4.55
C VAL A 367 -10.00 19.12 3.86
N SER A 368 -10.61 19.76 2.85
CA SER A 368 -11.71 19.21 2.06
C SER A 368 -11.34 17.86 1.42
N GLY A 369 -10.19 17.81 0.73
CA GLY A 369 -9.70 16.59 0.10
C GLY A 369 -9.43 15.45 1.09
N ARG A 370 -8.91 15.74 2.29
CA ARG A 370 -8.71 14.73 3.35
C ARG A 370 -10.02 14.24 3.94
N LEU A 371 -11.02 15.12 4.09
CA LEU A 371 -12.35 14.75 4.54
C LEU A 371 -13.00 13.78 3.54
N HIS A 372 -13.01 14.14 2.26
CA HIS A 372 -13.56 13.28 1.20
C HIS A 372 -12.81 11.96 1.09
N ALA A 373 -11.47 11.99 1.16
CA ALA A 373 -10.67 10.77 1.17
C ALA A 373 -10.99 9.86 2.38
N LEU A 374 -11.29 10.44 3.55
CA LEU A 374 -11.69 9.67 4.74
C LEU A 374 -13.04 8.97 4.52
N PHE A 375 -14.01 9.69 3.95
CA PHE A 375 -15.33 9.15 3.62
C PHE A 375 -15.22 8.00 2.62
N ASP A 376 -14.51 8.22 1.52
CA ASP A 376 -14.37 7.23 0.43
C ASP A 376 -13.59 5.99 0.88
N LEU A 377 -12.52 6.19 1.66
CA LEU A 377 -11.75 5.09 2.23
C LEU A 377 -12.62 4.24 3.15
N GLN A 378 -13.46 4.86 4.00
CA GLN A 378 -14.29 4.10 4.91
C GLN A 378 -15.36 3.30 4.15
N ILE A 379 -15.97 3.86 3.12
CA ILE A 379 -16.93 3.11 2.28
C ILE A 379 -16.23 1.93 1.60
N SER A 380 -15.06 2.15 1.01
CA SER A 380 -14.28 1.08 0.40
C SER A 380 -13.89 0.01 1.42
N LEU A 381 -13.52 0.40 2.64
CA LEU A 381 -13.22 -0.53 3.72
C LEU A 381 -14.45 -1.28 4.19
N ASP A 382 -15.62 -0.63 4.30
CA ASP A 382 -16.87 -1.27 4.69
C ASP A 382 -17.33 -2.27 3.60
N GLU A 383 -17.12 -1.95 2.32
CA GLU A 383 -17.32 -2.88 1.19
C GLU A 383 -16.35 -4.07 1.25
N GLU A 384 -15.06 -3.84 1.52
CA GLU A 384 -14.07 -4.90 1.70
C GLU A 384 -14.37 -5.77 2.94
N ILE A 385 -14.77 -5.14 4.05
CA ILE A 385 -15.17 -5.83 5.29
C ILE A 385 -16.40 -6.68 4.99
N ALA A 386 -17.41 -6.14 4.30
CA ALA A 386 -18.59 -6.89 3.88
C ALA A 386 -18.23 -8.06 2.94
N ALA A 387 -17.24 -7.89 2.07
CA ALA A 387 -16.71 -8.96 1.23
C ALA A 387 -15.90 -10.01 2.02
N SER A 388 -15.23 -9.59 3.10
CA SER A 388 -14.43 -10.44 3.99
C SER A 388 -15.25 -11.14 5.09
N ASP A 389 -16.49 -10.70 5.34
CA ASP A 389 -17.37 -11.32 6.34
C ASP A 389 -17.54 -12.82 6.01
N PRO A 390 -17.23 -13.73 6.96
CA PRO A 390 -17.42 -15.16 6.74
C PRO A 390 -18.84 -15.53 6.31
N LYS A 391 -19.87 -14.78 6.73
CA LYS A 391 -21.26 -15.02 6.30
C LYS A 391 -21.47 -14.67 4.84
N THR A 392 -21.02 -13.50 4.39
CA THR A 392 -21.11 -13.07 3.00
C THR A 392 -20.25 -13.94 2.08
N ALA A 393 -19.05 -14.32 2.53
CA ALA A 393 -18.17 -15.23 1.82
C ALA A 393 -18.81 -16.62 1.67
N ARG A 394 -19.46 -17.16 2.72
CA ARG A 394 -20.25 -18.40 2.67
C ARG A 394 -21.37 -18.30 1.65
N ARG A 395 -22.22 -17.27 1.76
CA ARG A 395 -23.34 -17.03 0.84
C ARG A 395 -22.86 -16.95 -0.61
N THR A 396 -21.76 -16.25 -0.85
CA THR A 396 -21.14 -16.13 -2.19
C THR A 396 -20.69 -17.50 -2.72
N ARG A 397 -20.05 -18.34 -1.89
CA ARG A 397 -19.67 -19.71 -2.29
C ARG A 397 -20.89 -20.58 -2.61
N VAL A 398 -21.93 -20.50 -1.78
CA VAL A 398 -23.19 -21.23 -1.99
C VAL A 398 -23.89 -20.78 -3.27
N ILE A 399 -23.99 -19.48 -3.51
CA ILE A 399 -24.60 -18.91 -4.73
C ILE A 399 -23.83 -19.35 -5.96
N ARG A 400 -22.48 -19.32 -5.93
CA ARG A 400 -21.65 -19.83 -7.03
C ARG A 400 -21.96 -21.29 -7.34
N LEU A 401 -22.09 -22.14 -6.32
CA LEU A 401 -22.43 -23.56 -6.50
C LEU A 401 -23.84 -23.74 -7.09
N LEU A 402 -24.82 -22.99 -6.58
CA LEU A 402 -26.20 -23.01 -7.07
C LEU A 402 -26.29 -22.57 -8.54
N GLN A 403 -25.69 -21.44 -8.88
CA GLN A 403 -25.72 -20.83 -10.21
C GLN A 403 -24.72 -21.45 -11.20
N HIS A 404 -23.81 -22.33 -10.76
CA HIS A 404 -22.81 -22.92 -11.64
C HIS A 404 -23.46 -23.60 -12.85
N GLY A 405 -23.08 -23.20 -14.06
CA GLY A 405 -23.67 -23.76 -15.29
C GLY A 405 -25.17 -23.49 -15.45
N SER A 406 -25.71 -22.44 -14.82
CA SER A 406 -27.12 -22.03 -14.97
C SER A 406 -27.51 -21.73 -16.42
N ILE A 407 -26.53 -21.39 -17.26
CA ILE A 407 -26.66 -21.20 -18.72
C ILE A 407 -27.15 -22.46 -19.44
N HIS A 408 -27.03 -23.65 -18.84
CA HIS A 408 -27.52 -24.91 -19.41
C HIS A 408 -28.87 -25.36 -18.84
N LEU A 409 -29.41 -24.67 -17.83
CA LEU A 409 -30.70 -24.97 -17.22
C LEU A 409 -31.87 -24.42 -18.04
N GLN A 410 -33.04 -25.04 -17.89
CA GLN A 410 -34.28 -24.52 -18.46
C GLN A 410 -34.71 -23.22 -17.76
N ALA A 411 -35.53 -22.40 -18.45
CA ALA A 411 -35.96 -21.11 -17.91
C ALA A 411 -36.74 -21.21 -16.58
N GLY A 412 -37.46 -22.33 -16.35
CA GLY A 412 -38.14 -22.59 -15.08
C GLY A 412 -37.16 -22.83 -13.92
N GLU A 413 -36.09 -23.59 -14.18
CA GLU A 413 -35.06 -23.95 -13.21
C GLU A 413 -34.15 -22.77 -12.87
N ARG A 414 -33.86 -21.89 -13.84
CA ARG A 414 -33.14 -20.63 -13.54
C ARG A 414 -33.95 -19.75 -12.61
N ARG A 415 -35.26 -19.59 -12.87
CA ARG A 415 -36.14 -18.79 -12.01
C ARG A 415 -36.23 -19.34 -10.59
N THR A 416 -36.18 -20.67 -10.39
CA THR A 416 -36.18 -21.24 -9.04
C THR A 416 -34.86 -20.97 -8.31
N LEU A 417 -33.72 -21.05 -9.01
CA LEU A 417 -32.41 -20.66 -8.46
C LEU A 417 -32.31 -19.17 -8.15
N ASP A 418 -32.77 -18.29 -9.04
CA ASP A 418 -32.76 -16.83 -8.82
C ASP A 418 -33.62 -16.45 -7.60
N ARG A 419 -34.75 -17.15 -7.40
CA ARG A 419 -35.59 -16.97 -6.21
C ARG A 419 -34.92 -17.48 -4.94
N LEU A 420 -34.15 -18.56 -5.04
CA LEU A 420 -33.41 -19.14 -3.91
C LEU A 420 -32.22 -18.23 -3.52
N GLU A 421 -31.51 -17.66 -4.49
CA GLU A 421 -30.44 -16.68 -4.28
C GLU A 421 -30.94 -15.42 -3.57
N ARG A 422 -32.07 -14.86 -4.02
CA ARG A 422 -32.69 -13.70 -3.36
C ARG A 422 -33.11 -13.96 -1.92
N ASN A 423 -33.23 -15.23 -1.53
CA ASN A 423 -33.58 -15.66 -0.17
C ASN A 423 -32.55 -16.65 0.38
N ILE A 424 -31.26 -16.35 0.15
CA ILE A 424 -30.17 -17.20 0.62
C ILE A 424 -30.14 -17.30 2.15
N ASP A 425 -30.51 -16.21 2.84
CA ASP A 425 -30.61 -16.13 4.30
C ASP A 425 -31.62 -17.14 4.85
N GLY A 426 -32.80 -17.24 4.23
CA GLY A 426 -33.82 -18.21 4.62
C GLY A 426 -33.41 -19.66 4.32
N PHE A 427 -32.64 -19.87 3.25
CA PHE A 427 -32.07 -21.18 2.94
C PHE A 427 -31.01 -21.60 3.97
N GLU A 428 -30.12 -20.68 4.35
CA GLU A 428 -29.10 -20.88 5.37
C GLU A 428 -29.71 -21.24 6.73
N GLN A 429 -30.69 -20.48 7.20
CA GLN A 429 -31.41 -20.75 8.45
C GLN A 429 -32.12 -22.10 8.45
N LEU A 430 -32.68 -22.51 7.31
CA LEU A 430 -33.33 -23.82 7.15
C LEU A 430 -32.31 -24.95 7.30
N VAL A 431 -31.14 -24.81 6.68
CA VAL A 431 -30.07 -25.81 6.74
C VAL A 431 -29.51 -25.90 8.16
N GLU A 432 -29.25 -24.76 8.80
CA GLU A 432 -28.81 -24.67 10.19
C GLU A 432 -29.80 -25.36 11.15
N ALA A 433 -31.10 -25.06 11.05
CA ALA A 433 -32.12 -25.66 11.91
C ALA A 433 -32.24 -27.19 11.72
N ILE A 434 -32.05 -27.69 10.51
CA ILE A 434 -32.06 -29.13 10.23
C ILE A 434 -30.82 -29.80 10.84
N LEU A 435 -29.63 -29.21 10.66
CA LEU A 435 -28.36 -29.76 11.13
C LEU A 435 -28.22 -29.70 12.65
N GLN A 436 -28.71 -28.63 13.28
CA GLN A 436 -28.74 -28.49 14.73
C GLN A 436 -29.64 -29.56 15.38
N LYS A 437 -30.73 -29.93 14.71
CA LYS A 437 -31.63 -30.99 15.17
C LYS A 437 -31.07 -32.40 14.96
N SER A 438 -30.14 -32.58 14.03
CA SER A 438 -29.56 -33.88 13.67
C SER A 438 -28.15 -34.11 14.22
N GLU A 439 -27.73 -33.34 15.23
CA GLU A 439 -26.40 -33.43 15.88
C GLU A 439 -25.23 -33.43 14.88
N GLY A 440 -25.34 -32.66 13.79
CA GLY A 440 -24.27 -32.55 12.79
C GLY A 440 -24.16 -33.70 11.79
N SER A 441 -25.12 -34.62 11.73
CA SER A 441 -25.14 -35.63 10.65
C SER A 441 -25.84 -35.10 9.39
N TYR A 442 -25.18 -35.22 8.21
CA TYR A 442 -25.75 -34.84 6.90
C TYR A 442 -25.79 -36.01 5.91
N GLY A 443 -26.66 -36.99 6.20
CA GLY A 443 -26.94 -38.14 5.33
C GLY A 443 -28.20 -37.97 4.48
N ASP A 444 -28.60 -39.04 3.81
CA ASP A 444 -29.74 -39.07 2.87
C ASP A 444 -31.07 -38.61 3.51
N THR A 445 -31.26 -38.84 4.80
CA THR A 445 -32.47 -38.42 5.53
C THR A 445 -32.54 -36.90 5.68
N GLN A 446 -31.43 -36.25 6.05
CA GLN A 446 -31.34 -34.79 6.17
C GLN A 446 -31.39 -34.11 4.81
N GLN A 447 -30.73 -34.68 3.80
CA GLN A 447 -30.82 -34.21 2.42
C GLN A 447 -32.27 -34.22 1.92
N THR A 448 -33.00 -35.30 2.20
CA THR A 448 -34.43 -35.42 1.84
C THR A 448 -35.30 -34.41 2.61
N LEU A 449 -34.96 -34.09 3.86
CA LEU A 449 -35.68 -33.06 4.64
C LEU A 449 -35.48 -31.67 4.03
N VAL A 450 -34.26 -31.30 3.65
CA VAL A 450 -33.97 -30.00 2.99
C VAL A 450 -34.82 -29.85 1.73
N ILE A 451 -34.82 -30.87 0.85
CA ILE A 451 -35.61 -30.87 -0.39
C ILE A 451 -37.11 -30.76 -0.10
N ARG A 452 -37.64 -31.57 0.83
CA ARG A 452 -39.07 -31.56 1.17
C ARG A 452 -39.52 -30.21 1.75
N PHE A 453 -38.68 -29.55 2.55
CA PHE A 453 -39.00 -28.23 3.10
C PHE A 453 -39.02 -27.16 2.00
N LEU A 454 -38.08 -27.21 1.06
CA LEU A 454 -38.05 -26.31 -0.09
C LEU A 454 -39.25 -26.51 -1.03
N GLU A 455 -39.64 -27.76 -1.30
CA GLU A 455 -40.87 -28.08 -2.04
C GLU A 455 -42.11 -27.53 -1.34
N LYS A 456 -42.21 -27.69 -0.01
CA LYS A 456 -43.32 -27.15 0.78
C LYS A 456 -43.38 -25.61 0.75
N LYS A 457 -42.24 -24.95 0.56
CA LYS A 457 -42.13 -23.49 0.38
C LYS A 457 -42.39 -23.05 -1.07
N GLY A 458 -42.67 -23.97 -1.99
CA GLY A 458 -43.00 -23.70 -3.38
C GLY A 458 -41.78 -23.57 -4.30
N TYR A 459 -40.61 -24.09 -3.89
CA TYR A 459 -39.46 -24.24 -4.76
C TYR A 459 -39.48 -25.62 -5.42
N ASP A 460 -39.47 -25.66 -6.75
CA ASP A 460 -39.36 -26.90 -7.51
C ASP A 460 -37.88 -27.30 -7.62
N VAL A 461 -37.36 -27.97 -6.58
CA VAL A 461 -35.94 -28.34 -6.45
C VAL A 461 -35.68 -29.83 -6.63
N ASN A 462 -36.72 -30.65 -6.73
CA ASN A 462 -36.61 -32.11 -6.84
C ASN A 462 -36.52 -32.58 -8.29
N ASN A 463 -35.69 -31.90 -9.07
CA ASN A 463 -35.28 -32.34 -10.40
C ASN A 463 -33.85 -32.90 -10.35
N SER A 464 -33.53 -33.77 -11.31
CA SER A 464 -32.20 -34.32 -11.56
C SER A 464 -31.07 -33.28 -11.61
N GLU A 465 -31.36 -32.06 -12.10
CA GLU A 465 -30.39 -30.97 -12.21
C GLU A 465 -30.26 -30.10 -10.95
N LEU A 466 -31.38 -29.80 -10.29
CA LEU A 466 -31.41 -28.88 -9.14
C LEU A 466 -31.13 -29.58 -7.81
N ARG A 467 -31.60 -30.82 -7.65
CA ARG A 467 -31.48 -31.57 -6.40
C ARG A 467 -30.02 -31.77 -5.98
N PRO A 468 -29.08 -32.20 -6.86
CA PRO A 468 -27.67 -32.35 -6.48
C PRO A 468 -27.03 -31.02 -6.07
N ARG A 469 -27.40 -29.90 -6.73
CA ARG A 469 -26.86 -28.57 -6.44
C ARG A 469 -27.31 -28.05 -5.08
N VAL A 470 -28.61 -28.17 -4.79
CA VAL A 470 -29.20 -27.73 -3.52
C VAL A 470 -28.66 -28.56 -2.35
N VAL A 471 -28.47 -29.87 -2.55
CA VAL A 471 -27.88 -30.77 -1.56
C VAL A 471 -26.40 -30.44 -1.32
N ALA A 472 -25.61 -30.24 -2.36
CA ALA A 472 -24.21 -29.83 -2.22
C ALA A 472 -24.07 -28.44 -1.55
N ALA A 473 -24.93 -27.49 -1.92
CA ALA A 473 -25.02 -26.17 -1.30
C ALA A 473 -25.31 -26.24 0.21
N ALA A 474 -26.28 -27.07 0.61
CA ALA A 474 -26.58 -27.31 2.02
C ALA A 474 -25.43 -28.02 2.76
N GLY A 475 -24.71 -28.92 2.09
CA GLY A 475 -23.49 -29.53 2.63
C GLY A 475 -22.38 -28.50 2.89
N VAL A 476 -22.12 -27.59 1.96
CA VAL A 476 -21.14 -26.50 2.15
C VAL A 476 -21.52 -25.61 3.35
N ILE A 477 -22.79 -25.25 3.49
CA ILE A 477 -23.28 -24.49 4.66
C ILE A 477 -23.02 -25.27 5.95
N GLY A 478 -23.37 -26.56 5.98
CA GLY A 478 -23.14 -27.39 7.16
C GLY A 478 -21.67 -27.53 7.54
N ALA A 479 -20.78 -27.62 6.56
CA ALA A 479 -19.35 -27.77 6.78
C ALA A 479 -18.75 -26.47 7.37
N GLU A 480 -19.19 -25.33 6.86
CA GLU A 480 -18.72 -24.03 7.34
C GLU A 480 -19.29 -23.62 8.70
N LEU A 481 -20.50 -24.08 9.04
CA LEU A 481 -21.06 -23.92 10.38
C LEU A 481 -20.44 -24.91 11.40
N GLY A 482 -19.51 -25.78 10.96
CA GLY A 482 -18.82 -26.75 11.82
C GLY A 482 -19.68 -27.95 12.22
N HIS A 483 -20.83 -28.14 11.56
CA HIS A 483 -21.73 -29.26 11.84
C HIS A 483 -21.28 -30.56 11.17
N ILE A 484 -20.70 -30.48 9.96
CA ILE A 484 -20.23 -31.65 9.20
C ILE A 484 -18.77 -31.51 8.80
N SER A 485 -18.08 -32.62 8.55
CA SER A 485 -16.72 -32.56 8.00
C SER A 485 -16.76 -32.25 6.48
N PRO A 486 -15.76 -31.52 5.91
CA PRO A 486 -15.71 -31.26 4.47
C PRO A 486 -15.70 -32.52 3.57
N SER A 487 -15.41 -33.68 4.15
CA SER A 487 -15.43 -34.99 3.49
C SER A 487 -16.83 -35.57 3.30
N GLU A 488 -17.82 -35.08 4.07
CA GLU A 488 -19.21 -35.52 4.06
C GLU A 488 -20.10 -34.73 3.09
N ILE A 489 -19.54 -33.72 2.40
CA ILE A 489 -20.25 -32.94 1.40
C ILE A 489 -20.59 -33.86 0.21
N PRO A 490 -21.88 -34.04 -0.13
CA PRO A 490 -22.28 -34.85 -1.27
C PRO A 490 -21.71 -34.25 -2.56
N ARG A 491 -20.95 -35.05 -3.31
CA ARG A 491 -20.40 -34.63 -4.59
C ARG A 491 -21.51 -34.50 -5.62
N ILE A 492 -21.46 -33.42 -6.41
CA ILE A 492 -22.35 -33.26 -7.57
C ILE A 492 -22.09 -34.46 -8.50
N ALA A 493 -23.15 -35.15 -8.92
CA ALA A 493 -23.04 -36.35 -9.73
C ALA A 493 -22.24 -36.07 -11.03
N PRO A 494 -21.40 -37.03 -11.48
CA PRO A 494 -20.55 -36.87 -12.67
C PRO A 494 -21.43 -36.84 -13.92
N GLY A 495 -21.68 -35.64 -14.43
CA GLY A 495 -22.58 -35.40 -15.57
C GLY A 495 -22.85 -33.91 -15.79
N ILE A 496 -22.79 -33.12 -14.72
CA ILE A 496 -22.68 -31.66 -14.78
C ILE A 496 -21.18 -31.37 -14.89
N LYS A 497 -20.74 -30.69 -15.96
CA LYS A 497 -19.34 -30.32 -16.20
C LYS A 497 -18.83 -29.38 -15.10
N VAL A 498 -18.49 -29.91 -13.94
CA VAL A 498 -17.69 -29.28 -12.90
C VAL A 498 -16.30 -29.90 -13.06
N SER A 499 -15.28 -29.08 -13.26
CA SER A 499 -13.91 -29.61 -13.21
C SER A 499 -13.60 -30.00 -11.77
N ASP A 500 -13.23 -31.26 -11.54
CA ASP A 500 -12.86 -31.80 -10.21
C ASP A 500 -11.85 -30.90 -9.47
N THR A 501 -11.07 -30.12 -10.21
CA THR A 501 -10.11 -29.13 -9.72
C THR A 501 -10.71 -27.98 -8.91
N GLU A 502 -11.95 -27.56 -9.19
CA GLU A 502 -12.60 -26.43 -8.49
C GLU A 502 -13.26 -26.87 -7.18
N VAL A 503 -13.79 -28.09 -7.15
CA VAL A 503 -14.26 -28.70 -5.90
C VAL A 503 -13.07 -28.99 -4.99
N ASP A 504 -11.96 -29.49 -5.55
CA ASP A 504 -10.72 -29.67 -4.80
C ASP A 504 -10.11 -28.34 -4.35
N SER A 505 -10.23 -27.24 -5.12
CA SER A 505 -9.79 -25.92 -4.68
C SER A 505 -10.66 -25.39 -3.53
N ILE A 506 -11.98 -25.57 -3.60
CA ILE A 506 -12.91 -25.21 -2.52
C ILE A 506 -12.64 -26.07 -1.27
N ILE A 507 -12.37 -27.36 -1.42
CA ILE A 507 -11.99 -28.26 -0.31
C ILE A 507 -10.63 -27.85 0.26
N SER A 508 -9.69 -27.40 -0.58
CA SER A 508 -8.38 -26.90 -0.13
C SER A 508 -8.51 -25.58 0.64
N ASP A 509 -9.39 -24.68 0.20
CA ASP A 509 -9.70 -23.43 0.88
C ASP A 509 -10.46 -23.67 2.18
N LEU A 510 -11.38 -24.63 2.21
CA LEU A 510 -12.06 -25.10 3.43
C LEU A 510 -11.09 -25.75 4.41
N LYS A 511 -10.12 -26.55 3.95
CA LYS A 511 -9.05 -27.10 4.80
C LYS A 511 -8.15 -26.00 5.35
N ARG A 512 -7.85 -24.98 4.56
CA ARG A 512 -7.05 -23.82 4.96
C ARG A 512 -7.77 -22.95 5.99
N LEU A 513 -9.06 -22.69 5.79
CA LEU A 513 -9.93 -22.02 6.78
C LEU A 513 -10.07 -22.87 8.05
N ALA A 514 -10.30 -24.17 7.93
CA ALA A 514 -10.37 -25.07 9.08
C ALA A 514 -9.05 -25.12 9.86
N GLN A 515 -7.89 -25.04 9.19
CA GLN A 515 -6.59 -24.89 9.85
C GLN A 515 -6.45 -23.55 10.56
N GLN A 516 -6.93 -22.45 9.97
CA GLN A 516 -6.97 -21.14 10.64
C GLN A 516 -7.85 -21.13 11.89
N PHE A 517 -8.96 -21.88 11.91
CA PHE A 517 -9.81 -22.01 13.10
C PHE A 517 -9.29 -23.03 14.13
N LYS A 518 -8.53 -24.05 13.70
CA LYS A 518 -7.95 -25.07 14.59
C LYS A 518 -6.72 -24.58 15.36
N ALA A 519 -6.10 -23.49 14.91
CA ALA A 519 -4.97 -22.82 15.56
C ALA A 519 -5.29 -22.27 16.98
N VAL A 520 -6.56 -22.25 17.40
CA VAL A 520 -6.96 -21.72 18.72
C VAL A 520 -6.87 -22.77 19.84
N SER A 521 -6.69 -24.07 19.55
CA SER A 521 -6.91 -25.09 20.59
C SER A 521 -5.77 -26.02 20.97
N ASP A 522 -4.66 -26.12 20.24
CA ASP A 522 -3.46 -26.84 20.73
C ASP A 522 -2.30 -26.60 19.75
N GLU A 523 -1.31 -25.78 20.15
CA GLU A 523 0.14 -25.81 19.80
C GLU A 523 0.84 -24.62 20.51
N PRO A 524 2.14 -24.72 20.86
CA PRO A 524 2.78 -23.90 21.90
C PRO A 524 3.04 -22.44 21.46
N VAL A 525 2.82 -21.51 22.39
CA VAL A 525 2.88 -20.04 22.29
C VAL A 525 4.33 -19.51 22.13
N ALA A 526 5.17 -20.12 21.30
CA ALA A 526 6.58 -19.72 21.20
C ALA A 526 6.84 -18.59 20.19
N ASP A 527 6.06 -18.49 19.11
CA ASP A 527 6.42 -17.64 17.97
C ASP A 527 5.81 -16.23 18.00
N GLU A 528 4.58 -16.03 18.52
CA GLU A 528 3.94 -14.70 18.56
C GLU A 528 4.46 -13.79 19.70
N GLU A 529 4.83 -14.37 20.85
CA GLU A 529 5.47 -13.60 21.94
C GLU A 529 6.89 -13.14 21.55
N MET A 530 7.57 -13.88 20.68
CA MET A 530 8.92 -13.56 20.22
C MET A 530 8.93 -12.39 19.24
N GLU A 531 7.96 -12.30 18.33
CA GLU A 531 7.81 -11.14 17.43
C GLU A 531 7.40 -9.86 18.17
N LEU A 532 6.52 -9.97 19.19
CA LEU A 532 6.14 -8.84 20.04
C LEU A 532 7.32 -8.38 20.91
N ALA A 533 8.07 -9.32 21.50
CA ALA A 533 9.29 -9.02 22.25
C ALA A 533 10.37 -8.39 21.37
N GLU A 534 10.49 -8.82 20.10
CA GLU A 534 11.40 -8.23 19.12
C GLU A 534 10.98 -6.79 18.78
N SER A 535 9.70 -6.52 18.58
CA SER A 535 9.20 -5.15 18.32
C SER A 535 9.44 -4.19 19.50
N VAL A 536 9.32 -4.69 20.74
CA VAL A 536 9.53 -3.91 21.96
C VAL A 536 11.02 -3.67 22.20
N ALA A 537 11.88 -4.67 21.94
CA ALA A 537 13.33 -4.51 21.98
C ALA A 537 13.83 -3.49 20.94
N ASP A 538 13.30 -3.54 19.71
CA ASP A 538 13.62 -2.59 18.64
C ASP A 538 13.21 -1.15 18.99
N ALA A 539 12.09 -0.98 19.68
CA ALA A 539 11.64 0.32 20.20
C ALA A 539 12.55 0.83 21.32
N ALA A 540 12.97 -0.05 22.24
CA ALA A 540 13.87 0.29 23.34
C ALA A 540 15.27 0.70 22.84
N ASP A 541 15.82 0.01 21.83
CA ASP A 541 17.11 0.35 21.22
C ASP A 541 17.07 1.67 20.44
N ARG A 542 15.94 2.01 19.82
CA ARG A 542 15.76 3.33 19.21
C ARG A 542 15.76 4.43 20.28
N VAL A 543 15.08 4.22 21.40
CA VAL A 543 15.04 5.19 22.51
C VAL A 543 16.42 5.34 23.17
N SER A 544 17.16 4.25 23.39
CA SER A 544 18.51 4.30 23.95
C SER A 544 19.50 5.00 23.02
N SER A 545 19.40 4.75 21.71
CA SER A 545 20.22 5.43 20.71
C SER A 545 19.91 6.92 20.59
N VAL A 546 18.65 7.34 20.77
CA VAL A 546 18.26 8.75 20.79
C VAL A 546 18.77 9.42 22.07
N ARG A 547 18.65 8.76 23.21
CA ARG A 547 19.16 9.26 24.50
C ARG A 547 20.68 9.47 24.48
N SER A 548 21.44 8.50 23.97
CA SER A 548 22.91 8.63 23.83
C SER A 548 23.34 9.77 22.88
N ARG A 549 22.51 10.10 21.87
CA ARG A 549 22.75 11.25 20.98
C ARG A 549 22.44 12.57 21.66
N ILE A 550 21.39 12.61 22.50
CA ILE A 550 21.04 13.80 23.29
C ILE A 550 22.12 14.04 24.34
N ASP A 551 22.54 13.01 25.07
CA ASP A 551 23.63 13.11 26.06
C ASP A 551 24.95 13.56 25.41
N GLY A 552 25.24 13.09 24.20
CA GLY A 552 26.41 13.54 23.42
C GLY A 552 26.32 14.98 22.92
N VAL A 553 25.10 15.50 22.69
CA VAL A 553 24.87 16.91 22.36
C VAL A 553 25.02 17.78 23.62
N ASP A 554 24.54 17.32 24.77
CA ASP A 554 24.71 18.01 26.05
C ASP A 554 26.18 18.07 26.47
N ASP A 555 26.98 17.02 26.23
CA ASP A 555 28.43 17.04 26.49
C ASP A 555 29.18 18.00 25.55
N LEU A 556 28.71 18.16 24.31
CA LEU A 556 29.25 19.17 23.38
C LEU A 556 28.87 20.61 23.79
N LEU A 557 27.63 20.82 24.25
CA LEU A 557 27.17 22.10 24.78
C LEU A 557 27.92 22.48 26.06
N ALA A 558 28.17 21.51 26.95
CA ALA A 558 28.97 21.71 28.16
C ALA A 558 30.42 22.11 27.82
N ARG A 559 31.03 21.48 26.79
CA ARG A 559 32.38 21.84 26.33
C ARG A 559 32.44 23.22 25.67
N LEU A 560 31.39 23.62 24.95
CA LEU A 560 31.30 24.95 24.33
C LEU A 560 31.11 26.06 25.37
N ASN A 561 30.39 25.79 26.46
CA ASN A 561 30.22 26.75 27.57
C ASN A 561 31.50 26.93 28.40
N ILE A 562 32.42 25.97 28.42
CA ILE A 562 33.72 26.09 29.09
C ILE A 562 34.72 26.90 28.25
N SER A 563 34.56 26.96 26.92
CA SER A 563 35.46 27.72 26.03
C SER A 563 35.23 29.24 25.98
N ASN A 564 34.21 29.76 26.67
CA ASN A 564 33.86 31.18 26.69
C ASN A 564 34.13 31.90 28.04
N ASN A 565 34.98 31.33 28.91
CA ASN A 565 35.54 32.01 30.08
C ASN A 565 37.05 32.12 30.03
#